data_AF-A0A1M4VNS9-F1
#
_entry.id   AF-A0A1M4VNS9-F1
#
_cell.length_a   1.000
_cell.length_b   1.000
_cell.length_c   1.000
_cell.angle_alpha   90.00
_cell.angle_beta   90.00
_cell.angle_gamma   90.00
#
_symmetry.space_group_name_H-M   'P 1'
#
loop_
_entity.id
_entity.type
_entity.pdbx_description
1 polymer ?
#
loop_
_entity_poly.entity_id
_entity_poly.type
_entity_poly.pdbx_seq_one_letter_code
_entity_poly.pdbx_strand_id
1 'polypeptide(L)'
;MTKTPHQLTKGKYVFFGTPQQQQGENVLVPYFTATGLCLTENEGLISGKVEQFDISHLISKRSVYVDSERSIEAHKLYTWPAKLGDPNAWAESKRIFFEDHLIDHPMEILFELEENQVSWKYISPQDFSEAAAMASTSPEFNEINSGLSLKDKVKG
;
A
#
# COMPACT_ATOMS: atom_id res chain seq x y z
N MET A 1 16.67 -14.96 -6.10
CA MET A 1 15.26 -15.42 -6.25
C MET A 1 14.38 -14.22 -5.98
N THR A 2 13.82 -13.60 -7.01
CA THR A 2 12.79 -12.57 -6.86
C THR A 2 11.54 -13.26 -6.31
N LYS A 3 11.24 -13.03 -5.03
CA LYS A 3 9.97 -13.49 -4.45
C LYS A 3 8.85 -12.76 -5.19
N THR A 4 7.85 -13.50 -5.66
CA THR A 4 6.63 -12.89 -6.19
C THR A 4 6.00 -12.06 -5.06
N PRO A 5 5.68 -10.77 -5.29
CA PRO A 5 5.01 -9.97 -4.28
C PRO A 5 3.66 -10.59 -3.92
N HIS A 6 3.29 -10.50 -2.65
CA HIS A 6 1.97 -10.92 -2.17
C HIS A 6 0.90 -9.97 -2.70
N GLN A 7 -0.28 -10.53 -2.96
CA GLN A 7 -1.44 -9.77 -3.38
C GLN A 7 -2.02 -8.99 -2.19
N LEU A 8 -2.51 -7.78 -2.45
CA LEU A 8 -3.29 -7.02 -1.49
C LEU A 8 -4.67 -7.65 -1.36
N THR A 9 -5.02 -8.05 -0.13
CA THR A 9 -6.32 -8.62 0.22
C THR A 9 -7.00 -7.74 1.25
N LYS A 10 -8.24 -8.06 1.61
CA LYS A 10 -8.94 -7.32 2.68
C LYS A 10 -8.14 -7.36 3.99
N GLY A 11 -7.88 -6.19 4.58
CA GLY A 11 -7.08 -6.07 5.80
C GLY A 11 -6.54 -4.67 6.04
N LYS A 12 -5.73 -4.51 7.09
CA LYS A 12 -5.06 -3.25 7.43
C LYS A 12 -3.57 -3.35 7.14
N TYR A 13 -3.01 -2.29 6.58
CA TYR A 13 -1.65 -2.29 6.03
C TYR A 13 -0.89 -1.02 6.42
N VAL A 14 0.41 -1.17 6.63
CA VAL A 14 1.38 -0.07 6.65
C VAL A 14 2.57 -0.51 5.81
N PHE A 15 2.92 0.24 4.76
CA PHE A 15 4.14 0.02 3.99
C PHE A 15 5.26 0.91 4.52
N PHE A 16 6.49 0.41 4.49
CA PHE A 16 7.63 1.13 5.06
C PHE A 16 8.91 0.95 4.21
N GLY A 17 9.88 1.83 4.44
CA GLY A 17 11.12 1.88 3.68
C GLY A 17 10.96 2.49 2.29
N THR A 18 11.95 2.30 1.41
CA THR A 18 11.95 2.88 0.07
C THR A 18 11.26 1.94 -0.93
N PRO A 19 10.22 2.40 -1.66
CA PRO A 19 9.61 1.65 -2.76
C PRO A 19 10.65 1.16 -3.78
N GLN A 20 10.64 -0.13 -4.08
CA GLN A 20 11.59 -0.73 -5.02
C GLN A 20 10.95 -0.84 -6.40
N GLN A 21 11.47 -0.08 -7.35
CA GLN A 21 11.08 -0.23 -8.76
C GLN A 21 11.47 -1.62 -9.24
N GLN A 22 10.50 -2.34 -9.79
CA GLN A 22 10.74 -3.61 -10.44
C GLN A 22 10.72 -3.41 -11.96
N GLN A 23 11.70 -4.02 -12.65
CA GLN A 23 11.69 -4.11 -14.11
C GLN A 23 11.00 -5.43 -14.47
N GLY A 24 9.76 -5.36 -14.97
CA GLY A 24 9.11 -6.54 -15.51
C GLY A 24 9.63 -6.84 -16.91
N GLU A 25 9.82 -8.11 -17.24
CA GLU A 25 10.00 -8.53 -18.63
C GLU A 25 8.75 -8.09 -19.43
N ASN A 26 8.94 -7.26 -20.46
CA ASN A 26 7.87 -6.70 -21.32
C ASN A 26 6.90 -5.68 -20.69
N VAL A 27 7.21 -5.10 -19.53
CA VAL A 27 6.32 -4.09 -18.92
C VAL A 27 6.79 -2.68 -19.30
N LEU A 28 6.04 -2.02 -20.19
CA LEU A 28 6.27 -0.62 -20.59
C LEU A 28 6.06 0.40 -19.45
N VAL A 29 5.42 -0.03 -18.36
CA VAL A 29 5.06 0.83 -17.22
C VAL A 29 5.74 0.30 -15.95
N PRO A 30 6.59 1.10 -15.27
CA PRO A 30 7.24 0.65 -14.03
C PRO A 30 6.19 0.35 -12.96
N TYR A 31 6.40 -0.76 -12.24
CA TYR A 31 5.68 -1.10 -11.01
C TYR A 31 6.66 -1.12 -9.84
N PHE A 32 6.11 -0.96 -8.64
CA PHE A 32 6.85 -0.77 -7.40
C PHE A 32 6.35 -1.75 -6.35
N THR A 33 7.30 -2.32 -5.63
CA THR A 33 7.02 -3.13 -4.45
C THR A 33 7.49 -2.44 -3.18
N ALA A 34 6.85 -2.74 -2.06
CA ALA A 34 7.29 -2.32 -0.74
C ALA A 34 7.06 -3.44 0.27
N THR A 35 7.89 -3.48 1.30
CA THR A 35 7.61 -4.30 2.48
C THR A 35 6.52 -3.60 3.29
N GLY A 36 5.60 -4.39 3.84
CA GLY A 36 4.54 -3.88 4.70
C GLY A 36 4.21 -4.81 5.84
N LEU A 37 3.69 -4.20 6.91
CA LEU A 37 2.96 -4.87 7.95
C LEU A 37 1.53 -5.09 7.44
N CYS A 38 1.04 -6.32 7.46
CA CYS A 38 -0.34 -6.63 7.13
C CYS A 38 -1.05 -7.27 8.33
N LEU A 39 -2.28 -6.84 8.57
CA LEU A 39 -3.21 -7.42 9.53
C LEU A 39 -4.42 -7.93 8.75
N THR A 40 -4.61 -9.23 8.72
CA THR A 40 -5.73 -9.89 8.02
C THR A 40 -6.56 -10.69 9.00
N GLU A 41 -7.86 -10.75 8.75
CA GLU A 41 -8.80 -11.52 9.55
C GLU A 41 -9.19 -12.79 8.80
N ASN A 42 -9.07 -13.94 9.46
CA ASN A 42 -9.58 -15.21 8.97
C ASN A 42 -10.32 -15.93 10.09
N GLU A 43 -11.56 -16.34 9.82
CA GLU A 43 -12.43 -17.03 10.80
C GLU A 43 -12.53 -16.30 12.18
N GLY A 44 -12.52 -14.97 12.17
CA GLY A 44 -12.59 -14.14 13.39
C GLY A 44 -11.27 -13.99 14.13
N LEU A 45 -10.18 -14.58 13.64
CA LEU A 45 -8.83 -14.40 14.17
C LEU A 45 -8.07 -13.39 13.33
N ILE A 46 -7.59 -12.32 13.97
CA ILE A 46 -6.71 -11.34 13.34
C ILE A 46 -5.27 -11.84 13.44
N SER A 47 -4.56 -11.90 12.32
CA SER A 47 -3.15 -12.28 12.26
C SER A 47 -2.32 -11.18 11.62
N GLY A 48 -1.11 -10.96 12.15
CA GLY A 48 -0.18 -9.95 11.67
C GLY A 48 1.09 -10.56 11.08
N LYS A 49 1.48 -10.11 9.88
CA LYS A 49 2.68 -10.59 9.17
C LYS A 49 3.44 -9.44 8.51
N VAL A 50 4.71 -9.72 8.19
CA VAL A 50 5.60 -8.85 7.42
C VAL A 50 5.76 -9.48 6.04
N GLU A 51 5.31 -8.79 5.00
CA GLU A 51 5.33 -9.31 3.63
C GLU A 51 5.70 -8.21 2.63
N GLN A 52 6.09 -8.60 1.41
CA GLN A 52 6.35 -7.67 0.31
C GLN A 52 5.15 -7.64 -0.63
N PHE A 53 4.69 -6.45 -1.01
CA PHE A 53 3.48 -6.24 -1.82
C PHE A 53 3.78 -5.42 -3.08
N ASP A 54 2.99 -5.61 -4.13
CA ASP A 54 2.95 -4.69 -5.28
C ASP A 54 2.02 -3.52 -4.94
N ILE A 55 2.62 -2.41 -4.52
CA ILE A 55 1.89 -1.20 -4.13
C ILE A 55 1.38 -0.41 -5.34
N SER A 56 1.74 -0.79 -6.57
CA SER A 56 1.19 -0.16 -7.78
C SER A 56 -0.28 -0.48 -7.99
N HIS A 57 -0.76 -1.58 -7.41
CA HIS A 57 -2.18 -1.89 -7.36
C HIS A 57 -2.98 -0.85 -6.56
N LEU A 58 -2.39 -0.10 -5.62
CA LEU A 58 -3.10 0.92 -4.84
C LEU A 58 -3.48 2.14 -5.69
N ILE A 59 -2.75 2.42 -6.76
CA ILE A 59 -2.98 3.60 -7.63
C ILE A 59 -3.35 3.21 -9.06
N SER A 60 -3.80 1.96 -9.27
CA SER A 60 -4.21 1.51 -10.60
C SER A 60 -5.47 2.23 -11.08
N LYS A 61 -5.73 2.21 -12.40
CA LYS A 61 -6.91 2.84 -12.99
C LYS A 61 -8.23 2.29 -12.44
N ARG A 62 -8.26 1.00 -12.10
CA ARG A 62 -9.44 0.28 -11.63
C ARG A 62 -9.53 0.20 -10.11
N SER A 63 -8.46 0.56 -9.39
CA SER A 63 -8.50 0.66 -7.93
C SER A 63 -9.28 1.89 -7.51
N VAL A 64 -9.87 1.81 -6.32
CA VAL A 64 -10.74 2.86 -5.78
C VAL A 64 -10.17 3.33 -4.45
N TYR A 65 -10.00 4.63 -4.33
CA TYR A 65 -9.71 5.27 -3.05
C TYR A 65 -11.01 5.82 -2.47
N VAL A 66 -11.29 5.48 -1.21
CA VAL A 66 -12.46 5.93 -0.47
C VAL A 66 -12.01 6.96 0.56
N ASP A 67 -12.50 8.18 0.43
CA ASP A 67 -12.43 9.20 1.46
C ASP A 67 -13.74 9.19 2.28
N SER A 68 -13.75 9.91 3.40
CA SER A 68 -14.87 10.09 4.32
C SER A 68 -16.23 10.39 3.67
N GLU A 69 -16.25 11.00 2.47
CA GLU A 69 -17.49 11.42 1.79
C GLU A 69 -17.64 10.88 0.36
N ARG A 70 -16.60 10.27 -0.22
CA ARG A 70 -16.58 9.98 -1.67
C ARG A 70 -15.60 8.89 -2.06
N SER A 71 -15.99 8.13 -3.08
CA SER A 71 -15.10 7.18 -3.78
C SER A 71 -14.56 7.82 -5.04
N ILE A 72 -13.25 7.72 -5.26
CA ILE A 72 -12.57 8.20 -6.46
C ILE A 72 -11.68 7.11 -7.04
N GLU A 73 -11.49 7.12 -8.35
CA GLU A 73 -10.53 6.22 -9.00
C GLU A 73 -9.12 6.54 -8.47
N ALA A 74 -8.42 5.55 -7.93
CA ALA A 74 -7.19 5.79 -7.19
C ALA A 74 -6.07 6.36 -8.07
N HIS A 75 -6.10 6.09 -9.39
CA HIS A 75 -5.16 6.71 -10.32
C HIS A 75 -5.27 8.24 -10.42
N LYS A 76 -6.36 8.83 -9.93
CA LYS A 76 -6.53 10.29 -9.86
C LYS A 76 -5.85 10.92 -8.66
N LEU A 77 -5.35 10.11 -7.71
CA LEU A 77 -4.56 10.60 -6.58
C LEU A 77 -3.18 11.09 -7.01
N TYR A 78 -2.62 10.49 -8.06
CA TYR A 78 -1.29 10.86 -8.55
C TYR A 78 -1.41 11.72 -9.81
N THR A 79 -0.63 12.80 -9.86
CA THR A 79 -0.55 13.64 -11.06
C THR A 79 0.48 13.06 -12.02
N TRP A 80 0.12 12.92 -13.30
CA TRP A 80 1.02 12.38 -14.31
C TRP A 80 2.11 13.41 -14.66
N PRO A 81 3.36 12.98 -14.92
CA PRO A 81 4.41 13.90 -15.35
C PRO A 81 4.06 14.51 -16.72
N ALA A 82 4.38 15.78 -16.91
CA ALA A 82 4.06 16.52 -18.14
C ALA A 82 4.66 15.87 -19.42
N LYS A 83 5.77 15.14 -19.28
CA LYS A 83 6.41 14.39 -20.37
C LYS A 83 5.99 12.93 -20.34
N LEU A 84 4.88 12.62 -21.01
CA LEU A 84 4.31 11.26 -21.03
C LEU A 84 5.19 10.22 -21.74
N GLY A 85 6.18 10.63 -22.53
CA GLY A 85 7.08 9.74 -23.28
C GLY A 85 8.39 9.36 -22.57
N ASP A 86 8.57 9.74 -21.30
CA ASP A 86 9.77 9.42 -20.52
C ASP A 86 9.46 8.41 -19.40
N PRO A 87 9.79 7.12 -19.58
CA PRO A 87 9.54 6.08 -18.58
C PRO A 87 10.23 6.32 -17.22
N ASN A 88 11.39 7.00 -17.22
CA ASN A 88 12.10 7.31 -15.97
C ASN A 88 11.38 8.42 -15.20
N ALA A 89 10.86 9.42 -15.91
CA ALA A 89 10.02 10.45 -15.29
C ALA A 89 8.72 9.86 -14.70
N TRP A 90 8.15 8.84 -15.36
CA TRP A 90 7.01 8.08 -14.82
C TRP A 90 7.36 7.30 -13.56
N ALA A 91 8.48 6.57 -13.58
CA ALA A 91 8.94 5.81 -12.43
C ALA A 91 9.15 6.73 -11.22
N GLU A 92 9.86 7.84 -11.44
CA GLU A 92 10.18 8.81 -10.40
C GLU A 92 8.92 9.47 -9.83
N SER A 93 7.99 9.88 -10.68
CA SER A 93 6.72 10.47 -10.23
C SER A 93 5.89 9.50 -9.39
N LYS A 94 5.86 8.20 -9.74
CA LYS A 94 5.20 7.18 -8.92
C LYS A 94 5.92 6.95 -7.59
N ARG A 95 7.25 6.88 -7.60
CA ARG A 95 8.07 6.72 -6.39
C ARG A 95 7.79 7.83 -5.39
N ILE A 96 7.83 9.08 -5.83
CA ILE A 96 7.52 10.26 -5.00
C ILE A 96 6.11 10.16 -4.43
N PHE A 97 5.11 9.84 -5.26
CA PHE A 97 3.75 9.67 -4.77
C PHE A 97 3.66 8.61 -3.66
N PHE A 98 4.32 7.46 -3.83
CA PHE A 98 4.32 6.42 -2.80
C PHE A 98 4.99 6.89 -1.51
N GLU A 99 6.14 7.54 -1.59
CA GLU A 99 6.87 8.06 -0.42
C GLU A 99 6.06 9.12 0.35
N ASP A 100 5.38 10.00 -0.37
CA ASP A 100 4.63 11.11 0.20
C ASP A 100 3.25 10.70 0.73
N HIS A 101 2.64 9.66 0.16
CA HIS A 101 1.24 9.35 0.42
C HIS A 101 0.94 7.92 0.88
N LEU A 102 1.79 6.93 0.62
CA LEU A 102 1.53 5.54 1.02
C LEU A 102 2.52 5.01 2.06
N ILE A 103 3.78 5.40 1.99
CA ILE A 103 4.82 4.96 2.93
C ILE A 103 4.62 5.62 4.30
N ASP A 104 4.63 4.79 5.32
CA ASP A 104 4.34 5.07 6.73
C ASP A 104 2.90 5.56 6.99
N HIS A 105 2.02 5.51 5.99
CA HIS A 105 0.61 5.84 6.15
C HIS A 105 -0.23 4.58 6.35
N PRO A 106 -0.92 4.43 7.49
CA PRO A 106 -1.84 3.33 7.71
C PRO A 106 -3.03 3.39 6.76
N MET A 107 -3.39 2.23 6.23
CA MET A 107 -4.54 2.09 5.34
C MET A 107 -5.30 0.79 5.57
N GLU A 108 -6.52 0.74 5.05
CA GLU A 108 -7.38 -0.43 5.06
C GLU A 108 -7.82 -0.75 3.63
N ILE A 109 -7.58 -1.99 3.21
CA ILE A 109 -8.18 -2.58 2.02
C ILE A 109 -9.57 -3.08 2.41
N LEU A 110 -10.59 -2.50 1.79
CA LEU A 110 -12.00 -2.77 2.09
C LEU A 110 -12.49 -4.04 1.38
N PHE A 111 -12.11 -4.20 0.11
CA PHE A 111 -12.42 -5.36 -0.71
C PHE A 111 -11.48 -5.43 -1.92
N GLU A 112 -11.31 -6.64 -2.41
CA GLU A 112 -10.60 -6.95 -3.65
C GLU A 112 -11.52 -6.71 -4.85
N LEU A 113 -10.91 -6.23 -5.92
CA LEU A 113 -11.51 -6.10 -7.25
C LEU A 113 -10.82 -7.11 -8.18
N GLU A 114 -11.33 -7.23 -9.41
CA GLU A 114 -10.72 -8.10 -10.42
C GLU A 114 -9.25 -7.74 -10.67
N GLU A 115 -8.46 -8.68 -11.23
CA GLU A 115 -7.07 -8.42 -11.67
C GLU A 115 -6.15 -7.77 -10.59
N ASN A 116 -6.27 -8.18 -9.32
CA ASN A 116 -5.48 -7.71 -8.17
C ASN A 116 -5.69 -6.22 -7.81
N GLN A 117 -6.78 -5.61 -8.28
CA GLN A 117 -7.13 -4.25 -7.88
C GLN A 117 -7.85 -4.23 -6.53
N VAL A 118 -7.90 -3.07 -5.89
CA VAL A 118 -8.43 -2.95 -4.53
C VAL A 118 -9.21 -1.66 -4.33
N SER A 119 -10.20 -1.71 -3.45
CA SER A 119 -10.78 -0.53 -2.83
C SER A 119 -10.13 -0.31 -1.47
N TRP A 120 -9.63 0.90 -1.21
CA TRP A 120 -8.88 1.18 0.02
C TRP A 120 -9.14 2.59 0.56
N LYS A 121 -8.83 2.80 1.83
CA LYS A 121 -8.90 4.11 2.50
C LYS A 121 -7.74 4.27 3.47
N TYR A 122 -7.44 5.50 3.86
CA TYR A 122 -6.58 5.74 5.02
C TYR A 122 -7.32 5.39 6.31
N ILE A 123 -6.56 4.92 7.30
CA ILE A 123 -7.00 4.79 8.69
C ILE A 123 -6.03 5.56 9.59
N SER A 124 -6.43 5.83 10.82
CA SER A 124 -5.51 6.50 11.75
C SER A 124 -4.41 5.54 12.23
N PRO A 125 -3.24 6.07 12.64
CA PRO A 125 -2.24 5.29 13.37
C PRO A 125 -2.81 4.59 14.60
N GLN A 126 -3.79 5.21 15.26
CA GLN A 126 -4.48 4.62 16.40
C GLN A 126 -5.29 3.39 15.98
N ASP A 127 -6.11 3.48 14.92
CA ASP A 127 -6.92 2.36 14.43
C ASP A 127 -6.08 1.15 14.01
N PHE A 128 -4.90 1.41 13.44
CA PHE A 128 -3.92 0.37 13.11
C PHE A 128 -3.32 -0.24 14.36
N SER A 129 -2.90 0.59 15.32
CA SER A 129 -2.28 0.15 16.57
C SER A 129 -3.23 -0.70 17.42
N GLU A 130 -4.50 -0.31 17.51
CA GLU A 130 -5.55 -1.08 18.19
C GLU A 130 -5.75 -2.45 17.55
N ALA A 131 -5.77 -2.51 16.21
CA ALA A 131 -5.88 -3.77 15.48
C ALA A 131 -4.65 -4.66 15.68
N ALA A 132 -3.45 -4.08 15.67
CA ALA A 132 -2.20 -4.81 15.91
C ALA A 132 -2.17 -5.41 17.32
N ALA A 133 -2.64 -4.69 18.33
CA ALA A 133 -2.72 -5.17 19.71
C ALA A 133 -3.67 -6.36 19.89
N MET A 134 -4.68 -6.48 19.01
CA MET A 134 -5.62 -7.62 18.99
C MET A 134 -5.15 -8.79 18.13
N ALA A 135 -4.09 -8.61 17.33
CA ALA A 135 -3.64 -9.59 16.36
C ALA A 135 -2.67 -10.61 16.98
N SER A 136 -2.69 -11.84 16.45
CA SER A 136 -1.60 -12.78 16.63
C SER A 136 -0.46 -12.42 15.68
N THR A 137 0.64 -11.88 16.21
CA THR A 137 1.75 -11.31 15.44
C THR A 137 3.06 -12.07 15.67
N SER A 138 3.94 -12.11 14.66
CA SER A 138 5.31 -12.60 14.83
C SER A 138 6.20 -11.62 15.64
N PRO A 139 7.33 -12.08 16.23
CA PRO A 139 8.31 -11.18 16.84
C PRO A 139 8.84 -10.11 15.87
N GLU A 140 9.10 -10.50 14.61
CA GLU A 140 9.54 -9.60 13.54
C GLU A 140 8.53 -8.48 13.29
N PHE A 141 7.23 -8.80 13.27
CA PHE A 141 6.17 -7.81 13.13
C PHE A 141 6.24 -6.78 14.27
N ASN A 142 6.37 -7.26 15.52
CA ASN A 142 6.39 -6.39 16.69
C ASN A 142 7.62 -5.48 16.74
N GLU A 143 8.79 -6.02 16.41
CA GLU A 143 10.03 -5.24 16.31
C GLU A 143 9.87 -4.09 15.32
N ILE A 144 9.43 -4.40 14.09
CA ILE A 144 9.24 -3.38 13.05
C ILE A 144 8.15 -2.38 13.47
N ASN A 145 6.98 -2.85 13.90
CA ASN A 145 5.87 -1.99 14.30
C ASN A 145 6.26 -0.98 15.39
N SER A 146 7.09 -1.40 16.35
CA SER A 146 7.58 -0.51 17.42
C SER A 146 8.56 0.57 16.94
N GLY A 147 9.22 0.36 15.80
CA GLY A 147 10.18 1.29 15.21
C GLY A 147 9.60 2.24 14.16
N LEU A 148 8.36 2.02 13.70
CA LEU A 148 7.74 2.85 12.67
C LEU A 148 7.21 4.17 13.25
N SER A 149 7.46 5.26 12.52
CA SER A 149 6.86 6.57 12.79
C SER A 149 5.68 6.79 11.85
N LEU A 150 4.51 6.28 12.25
CA LEU A 150 3.31 6.32 11.42
C LEU A 150 2.82 7.77 11.20
N LYS A 151 2.47 8.08 9.96
CA LYS A 151 1.96 9.38 9.54
C LYS A 151 0.44 9.37 9.52
N ASP A 152 -0.16 10.43 10.05
CA ASP A 152 -1.57 10.72 9.78
C ASP A 152 -1.76 11.08 8.30
N LYS A 153 -2.98 10.83 7.77
CA LYS A 153 -3.36 11.33 6.44
C LYS A 153 -3.16 12.84 6.43
N VAL A 154 -2.37 13.34 5.49
CA VAL A 154 -2.27 14.78 5.22
C VAL A 154 -3.66 15.25 4.78
N LYS A 155 -4.30 16.12 5.57
CA LYS A 155 -5.54 16.80 5.18
C LYS A 155 -5.17 17.76 4.04
N GLY A 156 -5.44 17.33 2.80
CA GLY A 156 -5.40 18.20 1.62
C GLY A 156 -6.57 19.18 1.59
#